data_AF-A0A7K4GT59-F1
#
_entry.id   AF-A0A7K4GT59-F1
#
_cell.length_a   1.000
_cell.length_b   1.000
_cell.length_c   1.000
_cell.angle_alpha   90.00
_cell.angle_beta   90.00
_cell.angle_gamma   90.00
#
_symmetry.space_group_name_H-M   'P 1'
#
loop_
_entity.id
_entity.type
_entity.pdbx_description
1 polymer ?
#
loop_
_entity_poly.entity_id
_entity_poly.type
_entity_poly.pdbx_seq_one_letter_code
_entity_poly.pdbx_strand_id
1 'polypeptide(L)' 'MSEETKCRCMNCLERFPVQPNAKEATCPHCNIKYRISWPWPGQPKVRGLAK' A
#
# COMPACT_ATOMS: atom_id res chain seq x y z
N MET A 1 -0.49 19.72 1.43
CA MET A 1 -1.64 18.80 1.54
C MET A 1 -1.10 17.41 1.32
N SER A 2 -0.95 16.62 2.39
CA SER A 2 -0.43 15.25 2.28
C SER A 2 -1.59 14.34 1.90
N GLU A 3 -1.77 14.09 0.61
CA GLU A 3 -2.80 13.16 0.14
C GLU A 3 -2.42 11.73 0.54
N GLU A 4 -2.93 11.28 1.69
CA GLU A 4 -2.77 9.91 2.17
C GLU A 4 -3.58 8.97 1.30
N THR A 5 -2.91 8.40 0.31
CA THR A 5 -3.46 7.39 -0.57
C THR A 5 -3.67 6.07 0.15
N LYS A 6 -4.85 5.47 -0.01
CA LYS A 6 -5.21 4.19 0.62
C LYS A 6 -5.08 3.06 -0.38
N CYS A 7 -4.45 1.97 0.03
CA CYS A 7 -4.38 0.74 -0.77
C CYS A 7 -5.17 -0.38 -0.08
N ARG A 8 -5.78 -1.28 -0.88
CA ARG A 8 -6.49 -2.44 -0.35
C ARG A 8 -5.49 -3.59 -0.18
N CYS A 9 -5.46 -4.16 1.02
CA CYS A 9 -4.70 -5.36 1.31
C CYS A 9 -5.29 -6.55 0.55
N MET A 10 -4.44 -7.36 -0.08
CA MET A 10 -4.86 -8.57 -0.80
C MET A 10 -5.19 -9.75 0.13
N ASN A 11 -4.77 -9.68 1.40
CA ASN A 11 -4.97 -10.76 2.37
C ASN A 11 -6.21 -10.53 3.26
N CYS A 12 -6.25 -9.42 4.00
CA CYS A 12 -7.37 -9.11 4.89
C CYS A 12 -8.45 -8.24 4.24
N LEU A 13 -8.28 -7.84 2.97
CA LEU A 13 -9.21 -6.99 2.22
C LEU A 13 -9.47 -5.58 2.80
N GLU A 14 -8.85 -5.25 3.93
CA GLU A 14 -8.86 -3.95 4.57
C GLU A 14 -8.09 -2.90 3.78
N ARG A 15 -8.52 -1.64 3.90
CA ARG A 15 -7.82 -0.50 3.29
C ARG A 15 -6.89 0.13 4.32
N PHE A 16 -5.62 0.30 3.95
CA PHE A 16 -4.63 0.91 4.81
C PHE A 16 -3.96 2.11 4.11
N PRO A 17 -3.55 3.13 4.88
CA PRO A 17 -2.87 4.28 4.32
C PRO A 17 -1.47 3.90 3.83
N VAL A 18 -1.09 4.45 2.69
CA VAL A 18 0.24 4.31 2.10
C VAL A 18 0.76 5.69 1.78
N GLN A 19 1.96 6.00 2.28
CA GLN A 19 2.63 7.26 1.98
C GLN A 19 2.88 7.38 0.47
N PRO A 20 2.64 8.55 -0.14
CA PRO A 20 2.96 8.78 -1.54
C PRO A 20 4.42 8.40 -1.86
N ASN A 21 4.62 7.69 -2.97
CA ASN A 21 5.93 7.18 -3.41
C ASN A 21 6.56 6.09 -2.52
N ALA A 22 5.87 5.59 -1.50
CA ALA A 22 6.38 4.47 -0.70
C ALA A 22 6.52 3.21 -1.57
N LYS A 23 7.69 2.60 -1.59
CA LYS A 23 7.94 1.35 -2.34
C LYS A 23 7.48 0.11 -1.59
N GLU A 24 7.31 0.25 -0.29
CA GLU A 24 6.89 -0.81 0.61
C GLU A 24 5.87 -0.26 1.59
N ALA A 25 4.88 -1.07 1.95
CA ALA A 25 3.91 -0.72 2.96
C ALA A 25 3.45 -1.96 3.69
N THR A 26 3.38 -1.87 5.01
CA THR A 26 2.91 -2.95 5.88
C THR A 26 1.45 -2.71 6.21
N CYS A 27 0.62 -3.73 6.01
CA CYS A 27 -0.77 -3.66 6.43
C CYS A 27 -0.82 -3.74 7.98
N PRO A 28 -1.39 -2.74 8.68
CA PRO A 28 -1.44 -2.75 10.15
C PRO A 28 -2.39 -3.81 10.71
N HIS A 29 -3.30 -4.36 9.89
CA HIS A 29 -4.30 -5.34 10.34
C HIS A 29 -3.78 -6.78 10.30
N CYS A 30 -3.07 -7.16 9.24
CA CYS A 30 -2.57 -8.53 9.07
C CYS A 30 -1.04 -8.63 9.18
N ASN A 31 -0.36 -7.50 9.40
CA ASN A 31 1.08 -7.38 9.52
C ASN A 31 1.89 -7.87 8.29
N ILE A 32 1.23 -7.99 7.13
CA ILE A 32 1.88 -8.39 5.88
C ILE A 32 2.52 -7.17 5.22
N LYS A 33 3.79 -7.33 4.85
CA LYS A 33 4.56 -6.33 4.10
C LYS A 33 4.34 -6.52 2.60
N TYR A 34 3.87 -5.47 1.94
CA TYR A 34 3.65 -5.44 0.50
C TYR A 34 4.63 -4.50 -0.18
N ARG A 35 4.99 -4.85 -1.42
CA ARG A 35 5.61 -3.91 -2.35
C ARG A 35 4.52 -3.10 -3.04
N ILE A 36 4.65 -1.79 -2.97
CA ILE A 36 3.72 -0.85 -3.59
C ILE A 36 4.37 -0.28 -4.85
N SER A 37 3.58 -0.23 -5.91
CA SER A 37 3.91 0.36 -7.19
C SER A 37 2.99 1.55 -7.45
N TRP A 38 3.51 2.57 -8.12
CA TRP A 38 2.82 3.82 -8.40
C TRP A 38 2.81 4.06 -9.91
N PRO A 39 1.87 3.46 -10.66
CA PRO A 39 1.72 3.76 -12.07
C PRO A 39 1.25 5.20 -12.30
N TRP A 40 0.51 5.78 -11.35
CA TRP A 40 0.09 7.18 -11.34
C TRP A 40 0.28 7.80 -9.95
N PRO A 41 0.59 9.11 -9.86
CA PRO A 41 0.58 9.84 -8.60
C PRO A 41 -0.83 9.73 -7.99
N GLY A 42 -0.95 9.24 -6.76
CA GLY A 42 -2.26 9.07 -6.12
C GLY A 42 -2.92 7.69 -6.31
N GLN A 43 -2.29 6.75 -7.03
CA GLN A 43 -2.84 5.39 -7.22
C GLN A 43 -1.83 4.31 -6.79
N PRO A 44 -1.73 3.99 -5.48
CA PRO A 44 -0.91 2.89 -5.03
C PRO A 44 -1.52 1.55 -5.44
N LYS A 45 -0.71 0.69 -6.05
CA LYS A 45 -1.07 -0.71 -6.33
C LYS A 45 -0.11 -1.67 -5.65
N VAL A 46 -0.66 -2.65 -4.95
CA VAL A 46 0.11 -3.80 -4.44
C VAL A 46 0.67 -4.58 -5.63
N ARG A 47 2.00 -4.67 -5.71
CA ARG A 47 2.73 -5.44 -6.73
C ARG A 47 2.96 -6.89 -6.30
N GLY A 48 3.01 -7.13 -5.00
CA GLY A 48 3.28 -8.43 -4.41
C GLY A 48 3.81 -8.30 -2.98
N LEU A 49 4.22 -9.41 -2.39
CA LEU A 49 4.81 -9.42 -1.05
C LEU A 49 6.22 -8.80 -1.09
N ALA A 50 6.50 -7.93 -0.12
CA ALA A 50 7.87 -7.54 0.20
C ALA A 50 8.50 -8.73 0.93
N LYS A 51 9.66 -9.17 0.44
CA LYS A 51 10.46 -10.22 1.09
C LYS A 51 11.25 -9.61 2.24
#